data_AF-A0A7J2JRM9-F1
#
_entry.id   AF-A0A7J2JRM9-F1
#
_cell.length_a   1.000
_cell.length_b   1.000
_cell.length_c   1.000
_cell.angle_alpha   90.00
_cell.angle_beta   90.00
_cell.angle_gamma   90.00
#
_symmetry.space_group_name_H-M   'P 1'
#
loop_
_entity.id
_entity.type
_entity.pdbx_description
1 polymer ?
#
loop_
_entity_poly.entity_id
_entity_poly.type
_entity_poly.pdbx_seq_one_letter_code
_entity_poly.pdbx_strand_id
1 'polypeptide(L)'
;MSHRRVSVPRVPLRLPSRHRRRRVAVIVDGPNMLRKELGVDLEEISKVASDLGNVRVKVVVLDRKAPEKLVEAVMNAGYKALISPGKPEVDFTIAAMDTIHDDKIDALALATRSAAYLPLVYRAKEAGKEVAVIGAEPGFSVALRKAADASFTVGSPSPSYEGPEEEE
;
A
#
# COMPACT_ATOMS: atom_id res chain seq x y z
N MET A 1 33.65 26.10 31.78
CA MET A 1 33.01 25.74 30.48
C MET A 1 31.83 24.82 30.76
N SER A 2 30.61 25.37 30.83
CA SER A 2 29.40 24.63 31.20
C SER A 2 28.75 23.99 29.97
N HIS A 3 28.72 22.66 29.89
CA HIS A 3 28.02 21.94 28.83
C HIS A 3 26.51 21.92 29.14
N ARG A 4 25.72 22.72 28.41
CA ARG A 4 24.26 22.58 28.41
C ARG A 4 23.89 21.28 27.70
N ARG A 5 23.41 20.29 28.45
CA ARG A 5 22.68 19.15 27.89
C ARG A 5 21.35 19.65 27.32
N VAL A 6 21.13 19.47 26.03
CA VAL A 6 19.84 19.72 25.38
C VAL A 6 18.89 18.60 25.81
N SER A 7 17.82 18.94 26.55
CA SER A 7 16.77 17.98 26.87
C SER A 7 15.87 17.78 25.67
N VAL A 8 15.88 16.58 25.09
CA VAL A 8 14.96 16.20 24.03
C VAL A 8 13.59 15.90 24.67
N PRO A 9 12.49 16.56 24.26
CA PRO A 9 11.18 16.27 24.82
C PRO A 9 10.75 14.87 24.37
N ARG A 10 10.62 13.95 25.33
CA ARG A 10 10.00 12.64 25.09
C ARG A 10 8.49 12.82 25.12
N VAL A 11 7.87 12.81 23.94
CA VAL A 11 6.41 12.75 23.81
C VAL A 11 5.95 11.41 24.39
N PRO A 12 4.99 11.38 25.35
CA PRO A 12 4.52 10.14 25.92
C PRO A 12 3.79 9.32 24.85
N LEU A 13 4.27 8.10 24.62
CA LEU A 13 3.70 7.14 23.68
C LEU A 13 2.39 6.59 24.26
N ARG A 14 1.34 7.39 24.13
CA ARG A 14 -0.05 7.01 24.37
C ARG A 14 -0.48 6.20 23.14
N LEU A 15 -0.97 4.96 23.21
CA LEU A 15 -2.35 4.61 23.60
C LEU A 15 -2.60 3.11 23.35
N PRO A 16 -3.53 2.46 24.07
CA PRO A 16 -4.27 1.31 23.58
C PRO A 16 -5.66 1.72 23.06
N SER A 17 -5.93 1.41 21.79
CA SER A 17 -7.27 1.01 21.30
C SER A 17 -7.03 -0.22 20.41
N ARG A 18 -7.98 -1.17 20.34
CA ARG A 18 -7.76 -2.46 19.65
C ARG A 18 -7.36 -2.30 18.17
N HIS A 19 -7.80 -1.26 17.49
CA HIS A 19 -7.36 -0.90 16.13
C HIS A 19 -5.92 -0.35 16.09
N ARG A 20 -5.51 0.46 17.06
CA ARG A 20 -4.18 1.09 17.10
C ARG A 20 -3.04 0.12 17.46
N ARG A 21 -3.36 -1.13 17.82
CA ARG A 21 -2.37 -2.18 18.12
C ARG A 21 -1.98 -3.04 16.93
N ARG A 22 -2.82 -3.12 15.89
CA ARG A 22 -2.53 -3.97 14.72
C ARG A 22 -1.27 -3.47 14.04
N ARG A 23 -0.36 -4.38 13.75
CA ARG A 23 0.89 -4.12 13.04
C ARG A 23 0.64 -4.37 11.57
N VAL A 24 0.64 -3.31 10.78
CA VAL A 24 0.21 -3.33 9.38
C VAL A 24 1.42 -3.33 8.48
N ALA A 25 1.39 -4.15 7.45
CA ALA A 25 2.32 -4.08 6.33
C ALA A 25 1.61 -3.56 5.09
N VAL A 26 2.24 -2.61 4.41
CA VAL A 26 1.75 -2.03 3.15
C VAL A 26 2.64 -2.51 2.03
N ILE A 27 2.06 -3.26 1.08
CA ILE A 27 2.75 -3.72 -0.12
C ILE A 27 2.02 -3.12 -1.32
N VAL A 28 2.76 -2.38 -2.16
CA VAL A 28 2.20 -1.66 -3.31
C VAL A 28 2.70 -2.26 -4.61
N ASP A 29 1.76 -2.58 -5.49
CA ASP A 29 1.99 -2.99 -6.87
C ASP A 29 2.23 -1.75 -7.73
N GLY A 30 3.49 -1.30 -7.79
CA GLY A 30 3.89 -0.04 -8.42
C GLY A 30 3.42 0.08 -9.87
N PRO A 31 3.68 -0.90 -10.77
CA PRO A 31 3.23 -0.83 -12.16
C PRO A 31 1.72 -0.71 -12.35
N ASN A 32 0.90 -1.24 -11.43
CA ASN A 32 -0.56 -1.17 -11.54
C ASN A 32 -1.20 -0.02 -10.77
N MET A 33 -0.51 0.54 -9.78
CA MET A 33 -1.02 1.63 -8.93
C MET A 33 -0.42 3.01 -9.25
N LEU A 34 0.88 3.10 -9.53
CA LEU A 34 1.59 4.38 -9.71
C LEU A 34 1.58 4.87 -11.17
N ARG A 35 0.42 4.70 -11.82
CA ARG A 35 0.18 5.20 -13.17
C ARG A 35 -0.39 6.60 -13.09
N LYS A 36 0.09 7.50 -13.96
CA LYS A 36 -0.25 8.93 -13.89
C LYS A 36 -1.76 9.16 -14.01
N GLU A 37 -2.43 8.40 -14.88
CA GLU A 37 -3.86 8.48 -15.13
C GLU A 37 -4.74 8.10 -13.94
N LEU A 38 -4.20 7.37 -12.96
CA LEU A 38 -4.94 6.98 -11.76
C LEU A 38 -4.87 8.05 -10.65
N GLY A 39 -3.92 8.98 -10.76
CA GLY A 39 -3.75 10.05 -9.77
C GLY A 39 -3.48 9.54 -8.35
N VAL A 40 -2.90 8.35 -8.20
CA VAL A 40 -2.68 7.71 -6.88
C VAL A 40 -1.47 8.32 -6.19
N ASP A 41 -1.66 8.73 -4.94
CA ASP A 41 -0.60 9.18 -4.05
C ASP A 41 -0.25 8.11 -3.00
N LEU A 42 1.06 7.87 -2.79
CA LEU A 42 1.56 6.99 -1.75
C LEU A 42 1.26 7.50 -0.34
N GLU A 43 1.13 8.81 -0.15
CA GLU A 43 0.70 9.39 1.12
C GLU A 43 -0.76 9.03 1.43
N GLU A 44 -1.62 9.01 0.42
CA GLU A 44 -3.02 8.58 0.57
C GLU A 44 -3.10 7.10 0.96
N ILE A 45 -2.33 6.24 0.29
CA ILE A 45 -2.21 4.81 0.66
C ILE A 45 -1.71 4.67 2.10
N SER A 46 -0.72 5.47 2.50
CA SER A 46 -0.16 5.46 3.86
C SER A 46 -1.18 5.88 4.91
N LYS A 47 -2.01 6.86 4.60
CA LYS A 47 -3.09 7.33 5.48
C LYS A 47 -4.13 6.23 5.69
N VAL A 48 -4.63 5.64 4.61
CA VAL A 48 -5.57 4.50 4.68
C VAL A 48 -4.97 3.36 5.52
N ALA A 49 -3.71 2.99 5.28
CA ALA A 49 -3.06 1.94 6.05
C ALA A 49 -2.88 2.28 7.54
N SER A 50 -2.67 3.56 7.87
CA SER A 50 -2.52 4.02 9.26
C SER A 50 -3.84 3.98 10.03
N ASP A 51 -4.98 4.12 9.34
CA ASP A 51 -6.30 3.96 9.94
C ASP A 51 -6.59 2.49 10.30
N LEU A 52 -5.95 1.54 9.60
CA LEU A 52 -6.02 0.10 9.92
C LEU A 52 -5.19 -0.28 11.15
N GLY A 53 -4.10 0.46 11.42
CA GLY A 53 -3.21 0.20 12.55
C GLY A 53 -1.83 0.86 12.43
N ASN A 54 -0.89 0.40 13.24
CA ASN A 54 0.49 0.89 13.24
C ASN A 54 1.27 0.26 12.08
N VAL A 55 1.57 1.07 11.05
CA VAL A 55 2.33 0.63 9.88
C VAL A 55 3.78 0.33 10.25
N ARG A 56 4.20 -0.93 10.05
CA ARG A 56 5.55 -1.43 10.35
C ARG A 56 6.40 -1.67 9.11
N VAL A 57 5.75 -2.01 8.01
CA VAL A 57 6.40 -2.32 6.74
C VAL A 57 5.73 -1.50 5.65
N LYS A 58 6.53 -0.87 4.80
CA LYS A 58 6.11 -0.11 3.62
C LYS A 58 7.01 -0.49 2.46
N VAL A 59 6.48 -1.23 1.49
CA VAL A 59 7.22 -1.66 0.30
C VAL A 59 6.44 -1.27 -0.95
N VAL A 60 7.13 -0.69 -1.93
CA VAL A 60 6.62 -0.55 -3.29
C VAL A 60 7.46 -1.42 -4.20
N VAL A 61 6.82 -2.33 -4.91
CA VAL A 61 7.50 -3.11 -5.96
C VAL A 61 7.44 -2.34 -7.26
N LEU A 62 8.59 -2.15 -7.89
CA LEU A 62 8.76 -1.39 -9.12
C LEU A 62 9.35 -2.27 -10.22
N ASP A 63 9.03 -1.94 -11.46
CA ASP A 63 9.72 -2.53 -12.62
C ASP A 63 11.18 -2.05 -12.69
N ARG A 64 12.10 -2.88 -13.20
CA ARG A 64 13.51 -2.48 -13.41
C ARG A 64 13.68 -1.23 -14.28
N LYS A 65 12.71 -0.94 -15.14
CA LYS A 65 12.67 0.23 -16.03
C LYS A 65 12.04 1.45 -15.37
N ALA A 66 11.65 1.36 -14.09
CA ALA A 66 11.11 2.49 -13.36
C ALA A 66 12.09 3.68 -13.43
N PRO A 67 11.63 4.89 -13.78
CA PRO A 67 12.49 6.06 -13.78
C PRO A 67 13.09 6.32 -12.41
N GLU A 68 14.34 6.77 -12.36
CA GLU A 68 15.04 7.08 -11.10
C GLU A 68 14.25 8.04 -10.20
N LYS A 69 13.63 9.07 -10.79
CA LYS A 69 12.75 10.00 -10.06
C LYS A 69 11.56 9.33 -9.37
N LEU A 70 11.01 8.25 -9.94
CA LEU A 70 9.93 7.48 -9.30
C LEU A 70 10.47 6.70 -8.10
N VAL A 71 11.66 6.12 -8.22
CA VAL A 71 12.34 5.43 -7.11
C VAL A 71 12.60 6.41 -5.96
N GLU A 72 13.12 7.59 -6.27
CA GLU A 72 13.32 8.67 -5.29
C GLU A 72 12.01 9.10 -4.61
N ALA A 73 10.94 9.29 -5.39
CA ALA A 73 9.62 9.66 -4.86
C ALA A 73 9.08 8.59 -3.89
N VAL A 74 9.23 7.30 -4.24
CA VAL A 74 8.87 6.17 -3.37
C VAL A 74 9.65 6.22 -2.04
N MET A 75 10.97 6.46 -2.11
CA MET A 75 11.83 6.56 -0.93
C MET A 75 11.48 7.77 -0.06
N ASN A 76 11.21 8.91 -0.67
CA ASN A 76 10.80 10.15 0.01
C ASN A 76 9.44 10.00 0.71
N ALA A 77 8.52 9.20 0.14
CA ALA A 77 7.26 8.81 0.79
C ALA A 77 7.46 7.79 1.94
N GLY A 78 8.70 7.43 2.26
CA GLY A 78 9.06 6.53 3.35
C GLY A 78 8.80 5.05 3.05
N TYR A 79 8.73 4.66 1.78
CA TYR A 79 8.65 3.26 1.36
C TYR A 79 10.03 2.71 1.00
N LYS A 80 10.24 1.42 1.26
CA LYS A 80 11.32 0.67 0.61
C LYS A 80 10.94 0.45 -0.85
N ALA A 81 11.74 0.98 -1.77
CA ALA A 81 11.63 0.66 -3.19
C ALA A 81 12.27 -0.72 -3.45
N LEU A 82 11.47 -1.69 -3.88
CA LEU A 82 11.94 -3.00 -4.33
C LEU A 82 11.91 -3.02 -5.85
N ILE A 83 13.09 -2.92 -6.47
CA ILE A 83 13.22 -2.97 -7.93
C ILE A 83 13.25 -4.43 -8.36
N SER A 84 12.22 -4.86 -9.07
CA SER A 84 12.10 -6.25 -9.53
C SER A 84 13.08 -6.52 -10.68
N PRO A 85 14.01 -7.48 -10.52
CA PRO A 85 14.88 -7.94 -11.62
C PRO A 85 14.15 -8.88 -12.58
N GLY A 86 12.86 -9.14 -12.36
CA GLY A 86 12.03 -10.12 -13.06
C GLY A 86 10.70 -9.51 -13.48
N LYS A 87 9.61 -10.23 -13.15
CA LYS A 87 8.23 -9.76 -13.25
C LYS A 87 7.83 -9.15 -11.90
N PRO A 88 7.43 -7.86 -11.84
CA PRO A 88 7.04 -7.20 -10.60
C PRO A 88 5.98 -7.95 -9.79
N GLU A 89 5.06 -8.65 -10.45
CA GLU A 89 3.99 -9.40 -9.80
C GLU A 89 4.53 -10.56 -8.94
N VAL A 90 5.67 -11.14 -9.33
CA VAL A 90 6.34 -12.21 -8.58
C VAL A 90 6.94 -11.64 -7.30
N ASP A 91 7.68 -10.53 -7.38
CA ASP A 91 8.28 -9.90 -6.21
C ASP A 91 7.25 -9.28 -5.28
N PHE A 92 6.13 -8.75 -5.82
CA PHE A 92 4.97 -8.34 -5.01
C PHE A 92 4.41 -9.52 -4.22
N THR A 93 4.25 -10.67 -4.88
CA THR A 93 3.74 -11.88 -4.23
C THR A 93 4.70 -12.38 -3.16
N ILE A 94 6.01 -12.39 -3.42
CA ILE A 94 7.03 -12.78 -2.44
C ILE A 94 7.01 -11.85 -1.24
N ALA A 95 7.04 -10.52 -1.46
CA ALA A 95 7.02 -9.54 -0.38
C ALA A 95 5.75 -9.68 0.51
N ALA A 96 4.61 -9.96 -0.11
CA ALA A 96 3.39 -10.23 0.62
C ALA A 96 3.43 -11.58 1.37
N MET A 97 3.96 -12.65 0.77
CA MET A 97 4.10 -13.95 1.44
C MET A 97 5.06 -13.91 2.62
N ASP A 98 6.19 -13.22 2.49
CA ASP A 98 7.13 -12.97 3.60
C ASP A 98 6.40 -12.26 4.76
N THR A 99 5.57 -11.29 4.42
CA THR A 99 4.75 -10.54 5.39
C THR A 99 3.64 -11.40 6.02
N ILE A 100 3.01 -12.28 5.25
CA ILE A 100 2.00 -13.23 5.74
C ILE A 100 2.61 -14.17 6.79
N HIS A 101 3.88 -14.54 6.64
CA HIS A 101 4.57 -15.42 7.58
C HIS A 101 5.35 -14.68 8.68
N ASP A 102 5.33 -13.34 8.70
CA ASP A 102 5.89 -12.54 9.79
C ASP A 102 4.93 -12.50 10.99
N ASP A 103 5.38 -13.00 12.14
CA ASP A 103 4.62 -13.03 13.40
C ASP A 103 4.46 -11.64 14.04
N LYS A 104 5.20 -10.64 13.54
CA LYS A 104 5.11 -9.24 13.94
C LYS A 104 4.13 -8.44 13.09
N ILE A 105 3.48 -9.05 12.10
CA ILE A 105 2.45 -8.42 11.28
C ILE A 105 1.10 -9.06 11.58
N ASP A 106 0.08 -8.25 11.80
CA ASP A 106 -1.27 -8.71 12.10
C ASP A 106 -2.21 -8.52 10.90
N ALA A 107 -1.89 -7.58 10.01
CA ALA A 107 -2.71 -7.26 8.84
C ALA A 107 -1.87 -6.80 7.63
N LEU A 108 -2.39 -7.07 6.44
CA LEU A 108 -1.82 -6.62 5.17
C LEU A 108 -2.73 -5.58 4.52
N ALA A 109 -2.14 -4.48 4.08
CA ALA A 109 -2.73 -3.53 3.14
C ALA A 109 -2.08 -3.77 1.76
N LEU A 110 -2.78 -4.49 0.90
CA LEU A 110 -2.33 -4.80 -0.46
C LEU A 110 -2.84 -3.72 -1.41
N ALA A 111 -1.97 -2.85 -1.88
CA ALA A 111 -2.33 -1.83 -2.84
C ALA A 111 -2.17 -2.35 -4.27
N THR A 112 -3.28 -2.78 -4.87
CA THR A 112 -3.36 -3.33 -6.23
C THR A 112 -4.81 -3.31 -6.72
N ARG A 113 -4.98 -3.37 -8.05
CA ARG A 113 -6.29 -3.47 -8.70
C ARG A 113 -6.60 -4.87 -9.22
N SER A 114 -5.60 -5.74 -9.35
CA SER A 114 -5.69 -6.97 -10.13
C SER A 114 -6.35 -8.12 -9.37
N ALA A 115 -7.34 -8.78 -10.00
CA ALA A 115 -7.95 -10.00 -9.49
C ALA A 115 -6.97 -11.18 -9.40
N ALA A 116 -5.82 -11.11 -10.07
CA ALA A 116 -4.80 -12.15 -10.05
C ALA A 116 -4.24 -12.41 -8.63
N TYR A 117 -4.39 -11.45 -7.71
CA TYR A 117 -3.94 -11.56 -6.32
C TYR A 117 -4.99 -12.14 -5.36
N LEU A 118 -6.16 -12.58 -5.84
CA LEU A 118 -7.15 -13.28 -5.01
C LEU A 118 -6.56 -14.45 -4.21
N PRO A 119 -5.70 -15.33 -4.79
CA PRO A 119 -5.08 -16.41 -4.02
C PRO A 119 -4.25 -15.90 -2.84
N LEU A 120 -3.59 -14.74 -2.98
CA LEU A 120 -2.80 -14.13 -1.92
C LEU A 120 -3.67 -13.64 -0.75
N VAL A 121 -4.84 -13.07 -1.06
CA VAL A 121 -5.83 -12.69 -0.04
C VAL A 121 -6.29 -13.91 0.74
N TYR A 122 -6.60 -15.02 0.06
CA TYR A 122 -7.00 -16.26 0.73
C TYR A 122 -5.88 -16.82 1.61
N ARG A 123 -4.64 -16.85 1.11
CA ARG A 123 -3.49 -17.34 1.89
C ARG A 123 -3.20 -16.50 3.13
N ALA A 124 -3.34 -15.18 3.04
CA ALA A 124 -3.21 -14.31 4.20
C ALA A 124 -4.28 -14.62 5.26
N LYS A 125 -5.53 -14.80 4.85
CA LYS A 125 -6.66 -15.11 5.74
C LYS A 125 -6.54 -16.50 6.36
N GLU A 126 -6.11 -17.50 5.59
CA GLU A 126 -5.80 -18.85 6.08
C GLU A 126 -4.69 -18.83 7.16
N ALA A 127 -3.72 -17.92 7.01
CA ALA A 127 -2.67 -17.69 8.01
C ALA A 127 -3.11 -16.80 9.19
N GLY A 128 -4.40 -16.44 9.27
CA GLY A 128 -4.97 -15.64 10.35
C GLY A 128 -4.66 -14.14 10.29
N LYS A 129 -4.23 -13.63 9.13
CA LYS A 129 -4.03 -12.19 8.91
C LYS A 129 -5.31 -11.53 8.42
N GLU A 130 -5.57 -10.30 8.88
CA GLU A 130 -6.58 -9.45 8.24
C GLU A 130 -6.04 -8.85 6.94
N VAL A 131 -6.89 -8.69 5.94
CA VAL A 131 -6.49 -8.14 4.63
C VAL A 131 -7.37 -6.97 4.23
N ALA A 132 -6.74 -5.83 4.01
CA ALA A 132 -7.32 -4.70 3.31
C ALA A 132 -6.74 -4.61 1.90
N VAL A 133 -7.58 -4.31 0.92
CA VAL A 133 -7.15 -4.02 -0.45
C VAL A 133 -7.36 -2.56 -0.78
N ILE A 134 -6.34 -1.93 -1.35
CA ILE A 134 -6.35 -0.51 -1.72
C ILE A 134 -6.18 -0.42 -3.23
N GLY A 135 -7.22 0.03 -3.93
CA GLY A 135 -7.22 0.12 -5.38
C GLY A 135 -7.54 1.52 -5.87
N ALA A 136 -7.57 1.70 -7.19
CA ALA A 136 -7.96 2.94 -7.84
C ALA A 136 -8.87 2.62 -9.03
N GLU A 137 -9.72 3.56 -9.43
CA GLU A 137 -10.54 3.40 -10.64
C GLU A 137 -9.88 4.07 -11.85
N PRO A 138 -10.15 3.58 -13.07
CA PRO A 138 -10.98 2.39 -13.39
C PRO A 138 -10.25 1.08 -13.10
N GLY A 139 -10.98 -0.04 -13.03
CA GLY A 139 -10.40 -1.38 -13.07
C GLY A 139 -10.01 -1.96 -11.72
N PHE A 140 -10.49 -1.38 -10.61
CA PHE A 140 -10.37 -2.04 -9.31
C PHE A 140 -11.26 -3.29 -9.28
N SER A 141 -10.65 -4.47 -9.12
CA SER A 141 -11.37 -5.74 -9.16
C SER A 141 -12.46 -5.87 -8.08
N VAL A 142 -13.70 -6.07 -8.52
CA VAL A 142 -14.85 -6.37 -7.66
C VAL A 142 -14.62 -7.65 -6.85
N ALA A 143 -14.06 -8.69 -7.48
CA ALA A 143 -13.82 -9.96 -6.81
C ALA A 143 -12.78 -9.81 -5.70
N LEU A 144 -11.71 -9.04 -5.97
CA LEU A 144 -10.67 -8.76 -4.98
C LEU A 144 -11.24 -8.01 -3.77
N ARG A 145 -12.07 -6.98 -4.00
CA ARG A 145 -12.75 -6.24 -2.93
C ARG A 145 -13.65 -7.13 -2.07
N LYS A 146 -14.40 -8.05 -2.69
CA LYS A 146 -15.31 -8.97 -1.98
C LYS A 146 -14.60 -10.03 -1.15
N ALA A 147 -13.37 -10.40 -1.52
CA ALA A 147 -12.60 -11.42 -0.78
C ALA A 147 -11.87 -10.85 0.45
N ALA A 148 -11.49 -9.57 0.39
CA ALA A 148 -10.81 -8.85 1.47
C ALA A 148 -11.75 -8.53 2.64
N ASP A 149 -11.18 -8.25 3.80
CA ASP A 149 -11.93 -7.85 5.00
C ASP A 149 -12.32 -6.35 4.94
N ALA A 150 -11.53 -5.56 4.21
CA ALA A 150 -11.83 -4.17 3.89
C ALA A 150 -11.32 -3.80 2.49
N SER A 151 -11.95 -2.82 1.86
CA SER A 151 -11.50 -2.28 0.57
C SER A 151 -11.58 -0.76 0.54
N PHE A 152 -10.58 -0.11 -0.02
CA PHE A 152 -10.48 1.33 -0.14
C PHE A 152 -10.13 1.72 -1.57
N THR A 153 -10.76 2.78 -2.06
CA THR A 153 -10.44 3.37 -3.36
C THR A 153 -9.67 4.65 -3.13
N VAL A 154 -8.54 4.82 -3.82
CA VAL A 154 -7.64 5.97 -3.77
C VAL A 154 -7.42 6.53 -5.16
N GLY A 155 -6.80 7.71 -5.23
CA GLY A 155 -6.62 8.45 -6.46
C GLY A 155 -7.87 9.21 -6.87
N SER A 156 -7.70 10.09 -7.84
CA SER A 156 -8.78 10.87 -8.44
C SER A 156 -8.71 10.66 -9.95
N PRO A 157 -9.74 10.11 -10.61
CA PRO A 157 -9.80 10.17 -12.06
C PRO A 157 -9.74 11.65 -12.45
N SER A 158 -8.84 12.01 -13.35
CA SER A 158 -8.79 13.38 -13.89
C SER A 158 -10.17 13.73 -14.47
N PRO A 159 -10.79 14.86 -14.09
CA PRO A 159 -12.06 15.29 -14.67
C PRO A 159 -11.78 15.86 -16.07
N SER A 160 -11.63 14.98 -17.07
CA SER A 160 -11.70 15.37 -18.49
C SER A 160 -11.57 14.14 -19.41
N TYR A 161 -12.70 13.47 -19.63
CA TYR A 161 -13.04 12.92 -20.94
C TYR A 161 -14.57 12.79 -20.97
N GLU A 162 -15.23 13.93 -21.10
CA GLU A 162 -16.56 13.96 -21.71
C GLU A 162 -16.31 13.61 -23.18
N GLY A 163 -16.66 12.37 -23.56
CA GLY A 163 -16.71 12.00 -24.97
C GLY A 163 -17.68 12.93 -25.70
N PRO A 164 -17.53 13.12 -27.02
CA PRO A 164 -18.44 13.99 -27.76
C PRO A 164 -19.87 13.51 -27.52
N GLU A 165 -20.73 14.43 -27.07
CA GLU A 165 -22.17 14.22 -27.06
C GLU A 165 -22.58 13.87 -28.49
N GLU A 166 -23.23 12.72 -28.66
CA GLU A 166 -23.86 12.38 -29.93
C GLU A 166 -24.96 13.43 -30.17
N GLU A 167 -24.70 14.34 -31.11
CA GLU A 167 -25.72 15.26 -31.64
C GLU A 167 -26.79 14.42 -32.35
N GLU A 168 -28.01 14.38 -31.78
CA GLU A 168 -29.25 13.99 -32.48
C GLU A 168 -29.74 15.12 -33.40
#